data_AF-A0AA45Z3W8-F1
#
_entry.id   AF-A0AA45Z3W8-F1
#
_cell.length_a   1.000
_cell.length_b   1.000
_cell.length_c   1.000
_cell.angle_alpha   90.00
_cell.angle_beta   90.00
_cell.angle_gamma   90.00
#
_symmetry.space_group_name_H-M   'P 1'
#
loop_
_entity.id
_entity.type
_entity.pdbx_description
1 polymer ?
#
loop_
_entity_poly.entity_id
_entity_poly.type
_entity_poly.pdbx_seq_one_letter_code
_entity_poly.pdbx_strand_id
1 'polypeptide(L)'
;MHIESPRSARSPKAVTFLRIPVLLAVGMMTMGSGMGNPGCGGSNYSVCESGCAIGGTYTLQFADTSPPGEVCETLGLGLPTGPLELTRSGRTVSAGLDGMKLSGDYDFDEADRPLTLYGTKSVTSTRTYSGSIKSAVATPAPETETDTSVITGEYELIGTSEDNSLRCHIKRNFTATR
;
A
#
# COMPACT_ATOMS: atom_id res chain seq x y z
N MET A 1 37.94 40.72 49.29
CA MET A 1 36.93 40.87 50.37
C MET A 1 35.60 41.05 49.67
N HIS A 2 34.60 40.18 49.70
CA HIS A 2 34.15 39.15 50.64
C HIS A 2 33.74 37.87 49.88
N ILE A 3 34.01 36.72 50.49
CA ILE A 3 33.45 35.41 50.14
C ILE A 3 32.44 35.10 51.24
N GLU A 4 31.17 34.89 50.91
CA GLU A 4 30.20 34.18 51.76
C GLU A 4 29.15 33.47 50.89
N SER A 5 29.16 32.13 50.90
CA SER A 5 28.05 31.32 51.37
C SER A 5 28.37 29.82 51.27
N PRO A 6 28.36 29.07 52.38
CA PRO A 6 28.15 27.62 52.33
C PRO A 6 26.97 27.16 53.19
N ARG A 7 26.57 25.89 52.95
CA ARG A 7 25.67 25.00 53.72
C ARG A 7 24.20 25.03 53.23
N SER A 8 23.68 24.01 52.54
CA SER A 8 23.61 22.57 52.84
C SER A 8 23.11 22.25 54.25
N ALA A 9 21.82 21.91 54.37
CA ALA A 9 21.28 20.74 55.10
C ALA A 9 19.81 20.96 55.56
N ARG A 10 18.92 20.00 55.23
CA ARG A 10 17.90 19.37 56.10
C ARG A 10 17.00 18.47 55.23
N SER A 11 17.17 17.14 55.26
CA SER A 11 16.71 16.14 56.25
C SER A 11 15.21 15.81 56.12
N PRO A 12 14.83 14.55 55.84
CA PRO A 12 13.46 14.13 55.53
C PRO A 12 12.79 13.44 56.73
N LYS A 13 11.57 13.80 57.12
CA LYS A 13 10.67 12.94 57.92
C LYS A 13 9.21 13.38 57.81
N ALA A 14 8.35 12.49 57.32
CA ALA A 14 7.08 12.12 57.96
C ALA A 14 6.35 11.09 57.08
N VAL A 15 6.46 9.82 57.48
CA VAL A 15 5.62 8.73 56.97
C VAL A 15 4.32 8.78 57.77
N THR A 16 3.22 9.12 57.12
CA THR A 16 1.88 9.08 57.73
C THR A 16 1.26 7.72 57.42
N PHE A 17 1.10 6.91 58.46
CA PHE A 17 0.32 5.68 58.44
C PHE A 17 -1.13 6.01 58.07
N LEU A 18 -1.66 5.39 57.02
CA LEU A 18 -3.10 5.27 56.80
C LEU A 18 -3.48 3.78 56.76
N ARG A 19 -4.08 3.31 57.85
CA ARG A 19 -4.81 2.04 57.91
C ARG A 19 -6.17 2.25 57.25
N ILE A 20 -6.44 1.60 56.12
CA ILE A 20 -7.78 1.50 55.52
C ILE A 20 -7.96 0.05 55.01
N PRO A 21 -9.16 -0.55 55.19
CA PRO A 21 -9.34 -1.99 55.32
C PRO A 21 -9.33 -2.74 53.99
N VAL A 22 -8.91 -4.00 54.06
CA VAL A 22 -8.95 -4.98 52.97
C VAL A 22 -10.40 -5.24 52.61
N LEU A 23 -10.85 -4.67 51.48
CA LEU A 23 -12.04 -5.10 50.76
C LEU A 23 -11.57 -5.83 49.50
N LEU A 24 -11.70 -7.14 49.53
CA LEU A 24 -11.66 -8.03 48.37
C LEU A 24 -12.66 -7.55 47.32
N ALA A 25 -12.15 -7.16 46.16
CA ALA A 25 -12.91 -7.10 44.92
C ALA A 25 -12.08 -7.76 43.83
N VAL A 26 -12.46 -8.99 43.48
CA VAL A 26 -12.03 -9.69 42.27
C VAL A 26 -12.71 -9.01 41.09
N GLY A 27 -11.95 -8.50 40.13
CA GLY A 27 -12.52 -7.75 39.02
C GLY A 27 -11.54 -7.51 37.87
N MET A 28 -11.48 -8.50 36.99
CA MET A 28 -11.28 -8.39 35.54
C MET A 28 -9.89 -8.06 34.98
N MET A 29 -9.50 -8.97 34.08
CA MET A 29 -8.56 -8.84 32.97
C MET A 29 -8.59 -7.45 32.33
N THR A 30 -7.40 -6.92 31.99
CA THR A 30 -7.06 -6.45 30.63
C THR A 30 -5.55 -6.23 30.57
N MET A 31 -4.84 -7.13 29.90
CA MET A 31 -3.59 -6.79 29.24
C MET A 31 -3.92 -5.74 28.17
N GLY A 32 -3.32 -4.55 28.28
CA GLY A 32 -3.46 -3.45 27.33
C GLY A 32 -2.11 -3.08 26.73
N SER A 33 -1.35 -4.06 26.26
CA SER A 33 -0.28 -3.81 25.28
C SER A 33 -0.94 -3.73 23.92
N GLY A 34 -1.09 -2.52 23.39
CA GLY A 34 -1.75 -2.32 22.11
C GLY A 34 -2.01 -0.86 21.78
N MET A 35 -0.98 -0.02 21.81
CA MET A 35 -0.95 1.12 20.87
C MET A 35 -0.76 0.53 19.47
N GLY A 36 -1.82 -0.08 18.94
CA GLY A 36 -1.94 -0.38 17.53
C GLY A 36 -2.22 0.92 16.80
N ASN A 37 -1.47 1.18 15.74
CA ASN A 37 -1.77 2.22 14.77
C ASN A 37 -3.26 2.13 14.39
N PRO A 38 -4.09 3.15 14.65
CA PRO A 38 -5.50 3.13 14.29
C PRO A 38 -5.60 3.47 12.80
N GLY A 39 -5.33 2.51 11.93
CA GLY A 39 -5.49 2.74 10.51
C GLY A 39 -5.17 1.49 9.73
N CYS A 40 -6.16 0.96 9.02
CA CYS A 40 -6.02 -0.15 8.06
C CYS A 40 -6.13 -1.58 8.61
N GLY A 41 -7.06 -1.81 9.54
CA GLY A 41 -7.40 -3.17 9.97
C GLY A 41 -8.87 -3.32 10.37
N GLY A 42 -9.80 -2.87 9.53
CA GLY A 42 -11.22 -2.99 9.83
C GLY A 42 -12.09 -2.66 8.64
N SER A 43 -12.96 -3.60 8.29
CA SER A 43 -13.73 -3.68 7.06
C SER A 43 -14.79 -2.59 6.84
N ASN A 44 -14.79 -1.46 7.57
CA ASN A 44 -15.84 -0.42 7.47
C ASN A 44 -15.43 0.94 8.08
N TYR A 45 -14.29 1.51 7.68
CA TYR A 45 -14.02 2.93 7.97
C TYR A 45 -14.04 3.70 6.65
N SER A 46 -15.01 4.61 6.50
CA SER A 46 -15.25 5.39 5.28
C SER A 46 -14.21 6.48 5.03
N VAL A 47 -13.28 6.69 5.97
CA VAL A 47 -12.24 7.72 5.92
C VAL A 47 -10.90 7.12 6.36
N CYS A 48 -9.87 7.43 5.60
CA CYS A 48 -8.49 7.04 5.83
C CYS A 48 -7.57 8.26 5.91
N GLU A 49 -7.07 8.56 7.10
CA GLU A 49 -6.24 9.74 7.36
C GLU A 49 -4.85 9.70 6.72
N SER A 50 -4.46 8.58 6.09
CA SER A 50 -3.12 8.38 5.51
C SER A 50 -3.16 7.96 4.04
N GLY A 51 -4.18 8.39 3.29
CA GLY A 51 -4.19 8.17 1.83
C GLY A 51 -4.44 6.71 1.41
N CYS A 52 -4.92 5.87 2.32
CA CYS A 52 -5.05 4.44 2.07
C CYS A 52 -6.30 4.05 1.27
N ALA A 53 -7.17 5.00 0.91
CA ALA A 53 -8.40 4.73 0.19
C ALA A 53 -8.19 4.65 -1.33
N ILE A 54 -7.26 3.78 -1.76
CA ILE A 54 -6.89 3.57 -3.17
C ILE A 54 -7.72 2.50 -3.89
N GLY A 55 -8.73 1.92 -3.22
CA GLY A 55 -9.62 0.94 -3.85
C GLY A 55 -10.57 1.60 -4.85
N GLY A 56 -10.77 0.99 -6.02
CA GLY A 56 -11.68 1.54 -7.03
C GLY A 56 -11.21 1.27 -8.46
N THR A 57 -11.91 1.87 -9.42
CA THR A 57 -11.66 1.71 -10.84
C THR A 57 -10.93 2.94 -11.38
N TYR A 58 -9.76 2.73 -11.97
CA TYR A 58 -8.92 3.78 -12.53
C TYR A 58 -8.89 3.69 -14.05
N THR A 59 -9.08 4.83 -14.71
CA THR A 59 -8.84 4.96 -16.15
C THR A 59 -7.34 5.04 -16.39
N LEU A 60 -6.79 4.10 -17.16
CA LEU A 60 -5.36 4.01 -17.43
C LEU A 60 -5.00 4.65 -18.76
N GLN A 61 -4.01 5.54 -18.75
CA GLN A 61 -3.48 6.22 -19.92
C GLN A 61 -1.97 6.00 -20.01
N PHE A 62 -1.51 5.39 -21.10
CA PHE A 62 -0.08 5.28 -21.39
C PHE A 62 0.47 6.57 -21.99
N ALA A 63 1.69 6.95 -21.59
CA ALA A 63 2.39 8.10 -22.14
C ALA A 63 2.83 7.86 -23.60
N ASP A 64 3.15 6.61 -23.93
CA ASP A 64 3.45 6.17 -25.29
C ASP A 64 2.49 5.06 -25.69
N THR A 65 1.66 5.35 -26.70
CA THR A 65 0.63 4.46 -27.25
C THR A 65 1.06 3.84 -28.58
N SER A 66 2.35 3.90 -28.92
CA SER A 66 2.88 3.22 -30.11
C SER A 66 2.63 1.71 -30.03
N PRO A 67 2.40 1.05 -31.18
CA PRO A 67 2.26 -0.40 -31.22
C PRO A 67 3.48 -1.11 -30.61
N PRO A 68 3.28 -2.25 -29.91
CA PRO A 68 4.34 -2.95 -29.18
C PRO A 68 5.34 -3.71 -30.08
N GLY A 69 5.15 -3.65 -31.40
CA GLY A 69 6.00 -4.29 -32.40
C GLY A 69 5.52 -5.67 -32.84
N GLU A 70 5.98 -6.10 -34.01
CA GLU A 70 5.51 -7.30 -34.72
C GLU A 70 5.63 -8.59 -33.91
N VAL A 71 6.69 -8.73 -33.10
CA VAL A 71 6.89 -9.91 -32.23
C VAL A 71 5.82 -10.00 -31.14
N CYS A 72 5.47 -8.87 -30.52
CA CYS A 72 4.42 -8.81 -29.51
C CYS A 72 3.05 -9.09 -30.13
N GLU A 73 2.77 -8.52 -31.31
CA GLU A 73 1.54 -8.77 -32.06
C GLU A 73 1.39 -10.24 -32.46
N THR A 74 2.48 -10.88 -32.91
CA THR A 74 2.52 -12.32 -33.22
C THR A 74 2.20 -13.18 -32.01
N LEU A 75 2.60 -12.74 -30.81
CA LEU A 75 2.28 -13.40 -29.55
C LEU A 75 0.87 -13.04 -29.01
N GLY A 76 0.14 -12.15 -29.69
CA GLY A 76 -1.15 -11.64 -29.23
C GLY A 76 -1.05 -10.76 -27.98
N LEU A 77 0.11 -10.15 -27.76
CA LEU A 77 0.41 -9.30 -26.59
C LEU A 77 0.34 -7.83 -26.99
N GLY A 78 -0.35 -7.05 -26.15
CA GLY A 78 -0.59 -5.64 -26.36
C GLY A 78 -0.53 -4.83 -25.08
N LEU A 79 -0.67 -3.51 -25.23
CA LEU A 79 -0.97 -2.65 -24.09
C LEU A 79 -2.42 -2.93 -23.63
N PRO A 80 -2.65 -3.04 -22.31
CA PRO A 80 -4.00 -3.22 -21.78
C PRO A 80 -4.85 -2.00 -22.10
N THR A 81 -6.11 -2.23 -22.45
CA THR A 81 -7.07 -1.18 -22.81
C THR A 81 -8.20 -1.00 -21.80
N GLY A 82 -8.37 -1.96 -20.89
CA GLY A 82 -9.34 -1.90 -19.81
C GLY A 82 -8.88 -1.05 -18.62
N PRO A 83 -9.80 -0.77 -17.68
CA PRO A 83 -9.45 -0.05 -16.46
C PRO A 83 -8.51 -0.87 -15.57
N LEU A 84 -7.80 -0.17 -14.69
CA LEU A 84 -7.12 -0.77 -13.55
C LEU A 84 -8.09 -0.78 -12.36
N GLU A 85 -8.53 -1.97 -11.96
CA GLU A 85 -9.44 -2.16 -10.83
C GLU A 85 -8.63 -2.56 -9.60
N LEU A 86 -8.64 -1.75 -8.54
CA LEU A 86 -7.87 -2.00 -7.31
C LEU A 86 -8.80 -2.40 -6.16
N THR A 87 -8.41 -3.43 -5.42
CA THR A 87 -9.01 -3.80 -4.13
C THR A 87 -7.91 -3.92 -3.10
N ARG A 88 -8.04 -3.21 -1.97
CA ARG A 88 -7.05 -3.22 -0.90
C ARG A 88 -7.56 -3.97 0.33
N SER A 89 -6.67 -4.74 0.94
CA SER A 89 -6.87 -5.36 2.26
C SER A 89 -5.60 -5.20 3.08
N GLY A 90 -5.56 -4.19 3.96
CA GLY A 90 -4.35 -3.82 4.70
C GLY A 90 -3.31 -3.19 3.77
N ARG A 91 -2.08 -3.73 3.75
CA ARG A 91 -1.04 -3.34 2.78
C ARG A 91 -1.15 -4.08 1.46
N THR A 92 -1.83 -5.22 1.44
CA THR A 92 -1.98 -6.01 0.22
C THR A 92 -3.01 -5.39 -0.70
N VAL A 93 -2.67 -5.34 -1.99
CA VAL A 93 -3.54 -4.89 -3.06
C VAL A 93 -3.70 -6.02 -4.07
N SER A 94 -4.94 -6.30 -4.44
CA SER A 94 -5.28 -7.09 -5.61
C SER A 94 -5.73 -6.15 -6.72
N ALA A 95 -5.41 -6.47 -7.97
CA ALA A 95 -5.85 -5.69 -9.11
C ALA A 95 -6.31 -6.54 -10.30
N GLY A 96 -7.25 -5.99 -11.05
CA GLY A 96 -7.64 -6.46 -12.38
C GLY A 96 -7.16 -5.48 -13.45
N LEU A 97 -6.55 -6.00 -14.51
CA LEU A 97 -6.18 -5.21 -15.69
C LEU A 97 -6.28 -6.07 -16.95
N ASP A 98 -7.26 -5.78 -17.81
CA ASP A 98 -7.49 -6.51 -19.07
C ASP A 98 -7.53 -8.05 -18.88
N GLY A 99 -8.23 -8.50 -17.83
CA GLY A 99 -8.34 -9.91 -17.46
C GLY A 99 -7.09 -10.52 -16.81
N MET A 100 -5.97 -9.79 -16.69
CA MET A 100 -4.86 -10.19 -15.82
C MET A 100 -5.20 -9.86 -14.37
N LYS A 101 -4.99 -10.84 -13.48
CA LYS A 101 -5.04 -10.61 -12.04
C LYS A 101 -3.64 -10.30 -11.55
N LEU A 102 -3.48 -9.16 -10.90
CA LEU A 102 -2.24 -8.73 -10.27
C LEU A 102 -2.44 -8.73 -8.75
N SER A 103 -1.35 -8.86 -8.02
CA SER A 103 -1.29 -8.72 -6.57
C SER A 103 0.02 -8.11 -6.15
N GLY A 104 0.03 -7.42 -5.02
CA GLY A 104 1.25 -6.91 -4.41
C GLY A 104 0.92 -6.02 -3.23
N ASP A 105 1.74 -4.99 -3.03
CA ASP A 105 1.75 -4.21 -1.80
C ASP A 105 1.67 -2.71 -2.07
N TYR A 106 1.08 -2.01 -1.11
CA TYR A 106 0.94 -0.57 -1.07
C TYR A 106 1.39 -0.02 0.28
N ASP A 107 2.49 0.73 0.27
CA ASP A 107 3.07 1.31 1.48
C ASP A 107 2.64 2.77 1.66
N PHE A 108 1.40 2.95 2.12
CA PHE A 108 0.77 4.26 2.31
C PHE A 108 1.43 5.15 3.39
N ASP A 109 2.29 4.59 4.23
CA ASP A 109 3.04 5.35 5.25
C ASP A 109 4.32 5.99 4.69
N GLU A 110 4.75 5.62 3.48
CA GLU A 110 5.92 6.22 2.84
C GLU A 110 5.57 7.54 2.14
N ALA A 111 6.55 8.42 1.98
CA ALA A 111 6.31 9.76 1.44
C ALA A 111 5.82 9.72 -0.02
N ASP A 112 6.36 8.79 -0.80
CA ASP A 112 6.04 8.52 -2.21
C ASP A 112 4.92 7.50 -2.38
N ARG A 113 4.50 6.80 -1.31
CA ARG A 113 3.40 5.84 -1.29
C ARG A 113 3.50 4.84 -2.44
N PRO A 114 4.54 3.98 -2.44
CA PRO A 114 4.78 3.08 -3.55
C PRO A 114 3.69 2.00 -3.61
N LEU A 115 3.26 1.71 -4.83
CA LEU A 115 2.36 0.63 -5.18
C LEU A 115 3.07 -0.28 -6.18
N THR A 116 3.31 -1.52 -5.77
CA THR A 116 3.88 -2.55 -6.63
C THR A 116 2.88 -3.67 -6.83
N LEU A 117 2.62 -4.04 -8.08
CA LEU A 117 1.73 -5.14 -8.44
C LEU A 117 2.44 -6.07 -9.41
N TYR A 118 2.18 -7.36 -9.29
CA TYR A 118 2.71 -8.39 -10.17
C TYR A 118 1.64 -9.46 -10.41
N GLY A 119 1.64 -10.03 -11.61
CA GLY A 119 0.81 -11.18 -11.90
C GLY A 119 1.20 -11.88 -13.19
N THR A 120 0.49 -12.96 -13.47
CA THR A 120 0.62 -13.71 -14.71
C THR A 120 -0.74 -13.93 -15.32
N LYS A 121 -0.77 -14.08 -16.64
CA LYS A 121 -1.97 -14.48 -17.38
C LYS A 121 -1.59 -15.56 -18.37
N SER A 122 -2.38 -16.62 -18.40
CA SER A 122 -2.26 -17.67 -19.41
C SER A 122 -3.11 -17.28 -20.62
N VAL A 123 -2.50 -17.23 -21.81
CA VAL A 123 -3.22 -17.05 -23.09
C VAL A 123 -3.72 -18.39 -23.60
N THR A 124 -2.90 -19.43 -23.42
CA THR A 124 -3.18 -20.83 -23.79
C THR A 124 -2.74 -21.74 -22.65
N SER A 125 -2.94 -23.05 -22.79
CA SER A 125 -2.44 -24.05 -21.83
C SER A 125 -0.91 -24.06 -21.68
N THR A 126 -0.19 -23.49 -22.65
CA THR A 126 1.28 -23.54 -22.78
C THR A 126 1.92 -22.16 -22.76
N ARG A 127 1.13 -21.10 -22.97
CA ARG A 127 1.62 -19.71 -23.02
C ARG A 127 1.16 -18.95 -21.80
N THR A 128 2.13 -18.50 -21.02
CA THR A 128 1.93 -17.59 -19.89
C THR A 128 2.80 -16.37 -20.08
N TYR A 129 2.27 -15.21 -19.74
CA TYR A 129 3.01 -13.95 -19.74
C TYR A 129 2.87 -13.29 -18.36
N SER A 130 3.87 -12.51 -17.99
CA SER A 130 3.94 -11.78 -16.73
C SER A 130 3.71 -10.29 -16.95
N GLY A 131 2.94 -9.68 -16.06
CA GLY A 131 2.75 -8.24 -15.97
C GLY A 131 3.21 -7.73 -14.63
N SER A 132 3.78 -6.53 -14.60
CA SER A 132 4.07 -5.82 -13.36
C SER A 132 3.80 -4.33 -13.49
N ILE A 133 3.45 -3.72 -12.37
CA ILE A 133 3.26 -2.28 -12.20
C ILE A 133 4.16 -1.86 -11.05
N LYS A 134 4.99 -0.85 -11.30
CA LYS A 134 5.73 -0.12 -10.26
C LYS A 134 5.30 1.32 -10.31
N SER A 135 4.70 1.81 -9.25
CA SER A 135 4.00 3.09 -9.27
C SER A 135 3.98 3.78 -7.92
N ALA A 136 3.51 5.02 -7.91
CA ALA A 136 3.35 5.85 -6.74
C ALA A 136 1.97 6.52 -6.78
N VAL A 137 1.36 6.70 -5.60
CA VAL A 137 0.10 7.44 -5.45
C VAL A 137 0.42 8.92 -5.23
N ALA A 138 -0.01 9.76 -6.15
CA ALA A 138 0.26 11.20 -6.13
C ALA A 138 -0.38 11.89 -4.91
N THR A 139 0.15 13.07 -4.56
CA THR A 139 -0.48 13.95 -3.57
C THR A 139 -1.51 14.88 -4.23
N PRO A 140 -2.62 15.22 -3.54
CA PRO A 140 -3.09 14.63 -2.28
C PRO A 140 -3.53 13.18 -2.49
N ALA A 141 -3.22 12.32 -1.51
CA ALA A 141 -3.63 10.92 -1.56
C ALA A 141 -5.10 10.79 -1.12
N PRO A 142 -5.86 9.81 -1.65
CA PRO A 142 -7.27 9.67 -1.35
C PRO A 142 -7.52 9.19 0.09
N GLU A 143 -8.32 9.94 0.83
CA GLU A 143 -8.76 9.58 2.18
C GLU A 143 -10.07 8.79 2.13
N THR A 144 -10.88 8.97 1.09
CA THR A 144 -12.13 8.22 0.85
C THR A 144 -12.12 7.51 -0.51
N GLU A 145 -12.99 6.52 -0.67
CA GLU A 145 -13.15 5.80 -1.95
C GLU A 145 -13.69 6.69 -3.08
N THR A 146 -14.29 7.82 -2.73
CA THR A 146 -14.83 8.80 -3.68
C THR A 146 -13.88 9.94 -4.00
N ASP A 147 -12.75 10.04 -3.28
CA ASP A 147 -11.75 11.07 -3.55
C ASP A 147 -11.09 10.83 -4.91
N THR A 148 -10.75 11.92 -5.59
CA THR A 148 -9.90 11.86 -6.78
C THR A 148 -8.57 11.23 -6.42
N SER A 149 -8.06 10.32 -7.25
CA SER A 149 -6.78 9.67 -7.02
C SER A 149 -6.01 9.56 -8.32
N VAL A 150 -4.72 9.88 -8.28
CA VAL A 150 -3.81 9.73 -9.42
C VAL A 150 -2.68 8.78 -9.05
N ILE A 151 -2.46 7.78 -9.89
CA ILE A 151 -1.37 6.83 -9.79
C ILE A 151 -0.49 7.02 -11.02
N THR A 152 0.81 7.22 -10.81
CA THR A 152 1.77 7.32 -11.91
C THR A 152 2.84 6.26 -11.75
N GLY A 153 3.26 5.67 -12.85
CA GLY A 153 4.28 4.64 -12.77
C GLY A 153 4.61 4.03 -14.11
N GLU A 154 5.17 2.84 -14.01
CA GLU A 154 5.66 2.04 -15.13
C GLU A 154 4.93 0.70 -15.14
N TYR A 155 4.42 0.35 -16.32
CA TYR A 155 3.89 -0.96 -16.63
C TYR A 155 4.93 -1.73 -17.43
N GLU A 156 5.11 -3.00 -17.08
CA GLU A 156 5.99 -3.92 -17.78
C GLU A 156 5.25 -5.22 -18.08
N LEU A 157 5.29 -5.65 -19.35
CA LEU A 157 4.76 -6.91 -19.83
C LEU A 157 5.89 -7.72 -20.45
N ILE A 158 6.04 -8.97 -20.04
CA ILE A 158 7.01 -9.90 -20.62
C ILE A 158 6.28 -11.18 -21.01
N GLY A 159 6.46 -11.59 -22.27
CA GLY A 159 5.93 -12.85 -22.77
C GLY A 159 6.90 -13.54 -23.70
N THR A 160 6.85 -14.87 -23.73
CA THR A 160 7.66 -15.70 -24.61
C THR A 160 6.78 -16.70 -25.37
N SER A 161 7.25 -17.14 -26.54
CA SER A 161 6.67 -18.32 -27.20
C SER A 161 7.00 -19.60 -26.45
N GLU A 162 6.29 -20.67 -26.76
CA GLU A 162 6.41 -21.97 -26.09
C GLU A 162 7.80 -22.60 -26.25
N ASP A 163 8.41 -22.41 -27.41
CA ASP A 163 9.77 -22.84 -27.75
C ASP A 163 10.83 -21.80 -27.35
N ASN A 164 10.44 -20.70 -26.70
CA ASN A 164 11.29 -19.55 -26.35
C ASN A 164 12.02 -18.89 -27.53
N SER A 165 11.59 -19.13 -28.77
CA SER A 165 12.18 -18.50 -29.96
C SER A 165 11.80 -17.02 -30.12
N LEU A 166 10.63 -16.63 -29.59
CA LEU A 166 10.14 -15.26 -29.59
C LEU A 166 10.04 -14.73 -28.16
N ARG A 167 10.44 -13.46 -27.99
CA ARG A 167 10.30 -12.74 -26.73
C ARG A 167 9.72 -11.35 -27.00
N CYS A 168 8.60 -11.07 -26.36
CA CYS A 168 7.99 -9.75 -26.29
C CYS A 168 8.32 -9.10 -24.95
N HIS A 169 8.70 -7.83 -24.99
CA HIS A 169 8.89 -7.00 -23.81
C HIS A 169 8.31 -5.62 -24.08
N ILE A 170 7.22 -5.30 -23.37
CA ILE A 170 6.57 -3.99 -23.43
C ILE A 170 6.84 -3.30 -22.11
N LYS A 171 7.28 -2.05 -22.19
CA LYS A 171 7.57 -1.23 -21.02
C LYS A 171 7.11 0.19 -21.30
N ARG A 172 6.17 0.70 -20.51
CA ARG A 172 5.52 2.00 -20.74
C ARG A 172 5.22 2.71 -19.43
N ASN A 173 5.45 4.02 -19.43
CA ASN A 173 4.95 4.89 -18.37
C ASN A 173 3.44 5.07 -18.53
N PHE A 174 2.73 5.15 -17.42
CA PHE A 174 1.30 5.39 -17.39
C PHE A 174 0.90 6.39 -16.31
N THR A 175 -0.29 6.97 -16.50
CA THR A 175 -1.06 7.67 -15.48
C THR A 175 -2.40 6.99 -15.37
N ALA A 176 -2.84 6.67 -14.16
CA ALA A 176 -4.15 6.10 -13.89
C ALA A 176 -4.93 7.04 -12.97
N THR A 177 -6.16 7.39 -13.36
CA THR A 177 -6.99 8.37 -12.65
C THR A 177 -8.32 7.74 -12.24
N ARG A 178 -8.69 7.92 -10.98
CA ARG A 178 -10.03 7.63 -10.45
C ARG A 178 -10.80 8.94 -10.32
#